data_AF-A0A411X4F7-F1
#
_entry.id   AF-A0A411X4F7-F1
#
_cell.length_a   1.000
_cell.length_b   1.000
_cell.length_c   1.000
_cell.angle_alpha   90.00
_cell.angle_beta   90.00
_cell.angle_gamma   90.00
#
_symmetry.space_group_name_H-M   'P 1'
#
loop_
_entity.id
_entity.type
_entity.pdbx_description
1 polymer ?
#
loop_
_entity_poly.entity_id
_entity_poly.type
_entity_poly.pdbx_seq_one_letter_code
_entity_poly.pdbx_strand_id
1 'polypeptide(L)'
;MTTPATEDGCLLIIGGDEQRNCRERILARFVELSGGKERRFVLLTSASEEPEKMARPYQEALARLGASHCDTVHTASRAEANDPAMAQRIAHADGILITGGDQKRLMATIGGTALDQALHEALKRRCACLAGTSAGASAMAGHMLASGSADYAPEKGAATLGAGLGFVQHIVIDQHFSQRHRINRLLSLIAQNPYLYGLGIDEDTALVVERGVGIEVIGDGGVTFVDGRNMITNAADIGDGEPAELIGVQLHVLPAGSGYLLPGAAPSARLHRITREAPAPIHEFICNLTKRNPLT
;
A
#
# COMPACT_ATOMS: atom_id res chain seq x y z
N MET A 1 -2.79 34.80 -9.48
CA MET A 1 -3.01 33.58 -10.30
C MET A 1 -2.64 32.40 -9.42
N THR A 2 -3.63 31.80 -8.77
CA THR A 2 -3.47 30.57 -7.99
C THR A 2 -3.20 29.44 -8.95
N THR A 3 -2.00 28.88 -8.92
CA THR A 3 -1.68 27.60 -9.56
C THR A 3 -2.74 26.60 -9.09
N PRO A 4 -3.49 25.93 -9.99
CA PRO A 4 -4.36 24.84 -9.55
C PRO A 4 -3.46 23.83 -8.84
N ALA A 5 -3.86 23.42 -7.63
CA ALA A 5 -3.22 22.30 -6.98
C ALA A 5 -3.22 21.16 -8.01
N THR A 6 -2.04 20.72 -8.42
CA THR A 6 -1.90 19.54 -9.26
C THR A 6 -2.40 18.37 -8.43
N GLU A 7 -3.71 18.10 -8.52
CA GLU A 7 -4.32 16.94 -7.90
C GLU A 7 -3.62 15.73 -8.48
N ASP A 8 -2.87 15.03 -7.66
CA ASP A 8 -2.20 13.78 -8.01
C ASP A 8 -3.11 12.64 -7.51
N GLY A 9 -2.85 11.39 -7.90
CA GLY A 9 -3.60 10.25 -7.36
C GLY A 9 -3.35 10.03 -5.87
N CYS A 10 -4.17 9.18 -5.25
CA CYS A 10 -3.94 8.71 -3.88
C CYS A 10 -3.77 7.20 -3.82
N LEU A 11 -3.07 6.72 -2.81
CA LEU A 11 -2.93 5.31 -2.50
C LEU A 11 -3.80 4.95 -1.30
N LEU A 12 -4.40 3.76 -1.33
CA LEU A 12 -5.10 3.16 -0.20
C LEU A 12 -4.46 1.80 0.09
N ILE A 13 -3.57 1.76 1.08
CA ILE A 13 -2.76 0.59 1.41
C ILE A 13 -3.45 -0.17 2.54
N ILE A 14 -3.99 -1.36 2.27
CA ILE A 14 -4.87 -2.11 3.17
C ILE A 14 -4.12 -3.33 3.73
N GLY A 15 -4.15 -3.52 5.05
CA GLY A 15 -3.42 -4.59 5.73
C GLY A 15 -3.97 -6.00 5.50
N GLY A 16 -5.10 -6.16 4.83
CA GLY A 16 -5.74 -7.46 4.60
C GLY A 16 -6.95 -7.70 5.48
N ASP A 17 -7.72 -8.73 5.14
CA ASP A 17 -8.94 -9.16 5.84
C ASP A 17 -9.91 -8.02 6.20
N GLU A 18 -10.00 -7.00 5.33
CA GLU A 18 -10.91 -5.89 5.53
C GLU A 18 -12.38 -6.30 5.42
N GLN A 19 -13.25 -5.58 6.12
CA GLN A 19 -14.67 -5.90 6.17
C GLN A 19 -15.34 -5.69 4.81
N ARG A 20 -15.95 -6.77 4.32
CA ARG A 20 -16.65 -6.82 3.03
C ARG A 20 -18.14 -7.10 3.15
N ASN A 21 -18.69 -7.32 4.35
CA ASN A 21 -20.09 -7.75 4.51
C ASN A 21 -20.90 -6.81 5.40
N CYS A 22 -20.28 -6.17 6.38
CA CYS A 22 -20.91 -5.23 7.28
C CYS A 22 -19.91 -4.13 7.62
N ARG A 23 -20.39 -2.88 7.75
CA ARG A 23 -19.53 -1.73 8.11
C ARG A 23 -18.28 -1.63 7.23
N GLU A 24 -18.48 -1.62 5.90
CA GLU A 24 -17.44 -1.60 4.86
C GLU A 24 -16.67 -0.26 4.83
N ARG A 25 -16.11 0.19 5.97
CA ARG A 25 -15.54 1.53 6.16
C ARG A 25 -14.41 1.82 5.19
N ILE A 26 -13.53 0.84 4.97
CA ILE A 26 -12.39 0.95 4.05
C ILE A 26 -12.88 1.03 2.61
N LEU A 27 -13.82 0.16 2.20
CA LEU A 27 -14.36 0.17 0.83
C LEU A 27 -15.24 1.41 0.56
N ALA A 28 -15.97 1.89 1.56
CA ALA A 28 -16.70 3.15 1.47
C ALA A 28 -15.74 4.33 1.25
N ARG A 29 -14.61 4.35 1.98
CA ARG A 29 -13.54 5.34 1.75
C ARG A 29 -12.89 5.15 0.38
N PHE A 30 -12.69 3.94 -0.11
CA PHE A 30 -12.20 3.70 -1.46
C PHE A 30 -13.11 4.32 -2.54
N VAL A 31 -14.43 4.15 -2.42
CA VAL A 31 -15.42 4.79 -3.32
C VAL A 31 -15.34 6.32 -3.23
N GLU A 32 -15.24 6.86 -2.03
CA GLU A 32 -15.10 8.31 -1.81
C GLU A 32 -13.80 8.86 -2.41
N LEU A 33 -12.67 8.22 -2.15
CA LEU A 33 -11.34 8.61 -2.64
C LEU A 33 -11.23 8.54 -4.17
N SER A 34 -11.99 7.63 -4.79
CA SER A 34 -12.11 7.49 -6.25
C SER A 34 -12.99 8.57 -6.89
N GLY A 35 -13.64 9.42 -6.08
CA GLY A 35 -14.46 10.54 -6.57
C GLY A 35 -15.96 10.24 -6.65
N GLY A 36 -16.45 9.23 -5.92
CA GLY A 36 -17.87 8.93 -5.78
C GLY A 36 -18.32 7.65 -6.47
N LYS A 37 -19.63 7.38 -6.41
CA LYS A 37 -20.25 6.10 -6.79
C LYS A 37 -20.35 5.85 -8.30
N GLU A 38 -20.42 6.92 -9.10
CA GLU A 38 -20.55 6.86 -10.57
C GLU A 38 -19.21 6.68 -11.30
N ARG A 39 -18.17 6.38 -10.54
CA ARG A 39 -16.79 6.26 -11.02
C ARG A 39 -16.53 4.86 -11.56
N ARG A 40 -15.51 4.73 -12.38
CA ARG A 40 -15.10 3.45 -12.97
C ARG A 40 -14.17 2.72 -12.01
N PHE A 41 -14.68 1.64 -11.41
CA PHE A 41 -13.91 0.78 -10.54
C PHE A 41 -13.36 -0.42 -11.30
N VAL A 42 -12.11 -0.78 -11.02
CA VAL A 42 -11.50 -2.02 -11.51
C VAL A 42 -10.94 -2.83 -10.36
N LEU A 43 -11.30 -4.11 -10.32
CA LEU A 43 -10.68 -5.11 -9.45
C LEU A 43 -9.59 -5.84 -10.23
N LEU A 44 -8.34 -5.74 -9.77
CA LEU A 44 -7.21 -6.47 -10.33
C LEU A 44 -6.93 -7.71 -9.48
N THR A 45 -7.25 -8.89 -10.02
CA THR A 45 -7.21 -10.16 -9.27
C THR A 45 -6.02 -11.06 -9.61
N SER A 46 -5.01 -10.55 -10.29
CA SER A 46 -3.87 -11.33 -10.81
C SER A 46 -2.99 -11.97 -9.73
N ALA A 47 -3.12 -11.54 -8.46
CA ALA A 47 -2.45 -12.16 -7.33
C ALA A 47 -3.06 -13.52 -6.94
N SER A 48 -4.31 -13.79 -7.33
CA SER A 48 -5.05 -15.01 -6.96
C SER A 48 -5.00 -16.08 -8.06
N GLU A 49 -5.11 -17.33 -7.65
CA GLU A 49 -5.37 -18.48 -8.53
C GLU A 49 -6.88 -18.69 -8.76
N GLU A 50 -7.72 -18.10 -7.92
CA GLU A 50 -9.18 -18.17 -8.00
C GLU A 50 -9.77 -16.75 -8.18
N PRO A 51 -9.63 -16.13 -9.37
CA PRO A 51 -9.94 -14.71 -9.55
C PRO A 51 -11.42 -14.36 -9.36
N GLU A 52 -12.35 -15.22 -9.79
CA GLU A 52 -13.78 -14.97 -9.65
C GLU A 52 -14.22 -15.00 -8.18
N LYS A 53 -13.70 -15.98 -7.43
CA LYS A 53 -13.97 -16.10 -5.98
C LYS A 53 -13.37 -14.93 -5.21
N MET A 54 -12.21 -14.42 -5.62
CA MET A 54 -11.64 -13.20 -5.03
C MET A 54 -12.41 -11.95 -5.42
N ALA A 55 -12.85 -11.79 -6.66
CA ALA A 55 -13.56 -10.60 -7.10
C ALA A 55 -14.95 -10.46 -6.47
N ARG A 56 -15.69 -11.57 -6.37
CA ARG A 56 -17.11 -11.57 -6.02
C ARG A 56 -17.44 -10.82 -4.72
N PRO A 57 -16.77 -11.04 -3.57
CA PRO A 57 -17.04 -10.30 -2.35
C PRO A 57 -16.86 -8.78 -2.49
N TYR A 58 -15.85 -8.34 -3.26
CA TYR A 58 -15.64 -6.90 -3.52
C TYR A 58 -16.69 -6.34 -4.45
N GLN A 59 -17.09 -7.07 -5.50
CA GLN A 59 -18.18 -6.64 -6.38
C GLN A 59 -19.48 -6.46 -5.61
N GLU A 60 -19.83 -7.43 -4.75
CA GLU A 60 -21.02 -7.36 -3.91
C GLU A 60 -20.96 -6.19 -2.91
N ALA A 61 -19.79 -5.94 -2.30
CA ALA A 61 -19.59 -4.81 -1.39
C ALA A 61 -19.68 -3.46 -2.11
N LEU A 62 -18.99 -3.31 -3.24
CA LEU A 62 -19.04 -2.08 -4.04
C LEU A 62 -20.46 -1.82 -4.57
N ALA A 63 -21.19 -2.85 -4.98
CA ALA A 63 -22.59 -2.74 -5.37
C ALA A 63 -23.48 -2.26 -4.20
N ARG A 64 -23.29 -2.77 -2.98
CA ARG A 64 -24.00 -2.28 -1.78
C ARG A 64 -23.67 -0.82 -1.46
N LEU A 65 -22.43 -0.39 -1.70
CA LEU A 65 -22.00 1.00 -1.55
C LEU A 65 -22.55 1.91 -2.67
N GLY A 66 -23.16 1.32 -3.70
CA GLY A 66 -23.83 1.99 -4.81
C GLY A 66 -22.92 2.26 -6.00
N ALA A 67 -21.75 1.64 -6.09
CA ALA A 67 -20.88 1.76 -7.25
C ALA A 67 -21.60 1.21 -8.50
N SER A 68 -21.76 2.04 -9.53
CA SER A 68 -22.51 1.69 -10.74
C SER A 68 -21.68 0.91 -11.77
N HIS A 69 -20.35 1.04 -11.73
CA HIS A 69 -19.43 0.43 -12.69
C HIS A 69 -18.26 -0.24 -11.98
N CYS A 70 -18.28 -1.57 -11.90
CA CYS A 70 -17.18 -2.37 -11.35
C CYS A 70 -16.78 -3.48 -12.32
N ASP A 71 -15.62 -3.31 -12.92
CA ASP A 71 -15.01 -4.25 -13.84
C ASP A 71 -13.99 -5.14 -13.12
N THR A 72 -13.80 -6.36 -13.63
CA THR A 72 -12.69 -7.23 -13.20
C THR A 72 -11.67 -7.36 -14.31
N VAL A 73 -10.39 -7.19 -13.97
CA VAL A 73 -9.24 -7.46 -14.82
C VAL A 73 -8.43 -8.57 -14.15
N HIS A 74 -8.19 -9.65 -14.89
CA HIS A 74 -7.33 -10.74 -14.49
C HIS A 74 -6.35 -11.02 -15.62
N THR A 75 -5.10 -11.27 -15.25
CA THR A 75 -4.09 -11.78 -16.18
C THR A 75 -3.34 -12.92 -15.50
N ALA A 76 -3.16 -14.02 -16.22
CA ALA A 76 -2.43 -15.20 -15.77
C ALA A 76 -1.03 -15.28 -16.38
N SER A 77 -0.71 -14.41 -17.35
CA SER A 77 0.54 -14.45 -18.10
C SER A 77 1.05 -13.05 -18.46
N ARG A 78 2.37 -12.90 -18.62
CA ARG A 78 2.96 -11.62 -19.06
C ARG A 78 2.46 -11.17 -20.43
N ALA A 79 2.07 -12.12 -21.31
CA ALA A 79 1.55 -11.80 -22.63
C ALA A 79 0.19 -11.10 -22.53
N GLU A 80 -0.73 -11.64 -21.72
CA GLU A 80 -2.01 -10.99 -21.41
C GLU A 80 -1.81 -9.66 -20.69
N ALA A 81 -0.86 -9.56 -19.76
CA ALA A 81 -0.54 -8.30 -19.08
C ALA A 81 0.03 -7.22 -20.04
N ASN A 82 0.41 -7.59 -21.26
CA ASN A 82 0.78 -6.65 -22.32
C ASN A 82 -0.32 -6.43 -23.36
N ASP A 83 -1.52 -6.99 -23.17
CA ASP A 83 -2.68 -6.71 -24.01
C ASP A 83 -3.06 -5.22 -23.87
N PRO A 84 -3.02 -4.43 -24.97
CA PRO A 84 -3.39 -3.03 -24.96
C PRO A 84 -4.82 -2.79 -24.46
N ALA A 85 -5.75 -3.71 -24.71
CA ALA A 85 -7.14 -3.56 -24.26
C ALA A 85 -7.25 -3.66 -22.73
N MET A 86 -6.52 -4.58 -22.10
CA MET A 86 -6.45 -4.69 -20.63
C MET A 86 -5.79 -3.46 -20.01
N ALA A 87 -4.67 -3.01 -20.59
CA ALA A 87 -3.96 -1.81 -20.14
C ALA A 87 -4.87 -0.57 -20.22
N GLN A 88 -5.64 -0.41 -21.30
CA GLN A 88 -6.60 0.70 -21.45
C GLN A 88 -7.71 0.67 -20.39
N ARG A 89 -8.24 -0.51 -20.04
CA ARG A 89 -9.24 -0.63 -18.97
C ARG A 89 -8.70 -0.13 -17.63
N ILE A 90 -7.45 -0.44 -17.31
CA ILE A 90 -6.78 0.08 -16.10
C ILE A 90 -6.51 1.58 -16.21
N ALA A 91 -5.95 2.05 -17.32
CA ALA A 91 -5.59 3.46 -17.51
C ALA A 91 -6.80 4.41 -17.48
N HIS A 92 -8.02 3.91 -17.74
CA HIS A 92 -9.26 4.67 -17.71
C HIS A 92 -10.08 4.51 -16.43
N ALA A 93 -9.59 3.75 -15.44
CA ALA A 93 -10.25 3.59 -14.16
C ALA A 93 -10.00 4.80 -13.24
N ASP A 94 -11.00 5.11 -12.41
CA ASP A 94 -10.92 6.17 -11.39
C ASP A 94 -10.57 5.58 -10.02
N GLY A 95 -10.94 4.32 -9.79
CA GLY A 95 -10.61 3.53 -8.60
C GLY A 95 -10.13 2.15 -9.00
N ILE A 96 -8.93 1.74 -8.57
CA ILE A 96 -8.37 0.42 -8.87
C ILE A 96 -8.07 -0.27 -7.55
N LEU A 97 -8.53 -1.50 -7.34
CA LEU A 97 -8.22 -2.31 -6.17
C LEU A 97 -7.47 -3.58 -6.58
N ILE A 98 -6.21 -3.67 -6.17
CA ILE A 98 -5.36 -4.86 -6.32
C ILE A 98 -5.66 -5.80 -5.16
N THR A 99 -6.24 -6.97 -5.45
CA THR A 99 -6.67 -7.90 -4.41
C THR A 99 -5.49 -8.65 -3.76
N GLY A 100 -5.79 -9.35 -2.67
CA GLY A 100 -4.86 -10.30 -2.06
C GLY A 100 -4.59 -11.55 -2.93
N GLY A 101 -3.72 -12.42 -2.41
CA GLY A 101 -3.23 -13.62 -3.10
C GLY A 101 -1.74 -13.82 -2.81
N ASP A 102 -0.96 -14.18 -3.84
CA ASP A 102 0.50 -14.25 -3.79
C ASP A 102 1.12 -13.04 -4.50
N GLN A 103 1.88 -12.24 -3.76
CA GLN A 103 2.55 -11.04 -4.28
C GLN A 103 3.70 -11.34 -5.26
N LYS A 104 4.37 -12.50 -5.14
CA LYS A 104 5.37 -12.94 -6.12
C LYS A 104 4.71 -13.31 -7.45
N ARG A 105 3.55 -14.00 -7.39
CA ARG A 105 2.73 -14.28 -8.58
C ARG A 105 2.31 -12.99 -9.25
N LEU A 106 1.77 -12.04 -8.47
CA LEU A 106 1.40 -10.73 -8.98
C LEU A 106 2.57 -10.09 -9.73
N MET A 107 3.73 -9.94 -9.09
CA MET A 107 4.89 -9.28 -9.69
C MET A 107 5.48 -10.03 -10.88
N ALA A 108 5.51 -11.37 -10.88
CA ALA A 108 5.96 -12.15 -12.02
C ALA A 108 5.09 -11.91 -13.26
N THR A 109 3.79 -11.74 -13.07
CA THR A 109 2.82 -11.53 -14.16
C THR A 109 2.77 -10.09 -14.63
N ILE A 110 2.70 -9.11 -13.72
CA ILE A 110 2.43 -7.71 -14.09
C ILE A 110 3.66 -6.82 -14.08
N GLY A 111 4.72 -7.14 -13.33
CA GLY A 111 5.87 -6.24 -13.16
C GLY A 111 6.53 -5.89 -14.51
N GLY A 112 6.66 -4.59 -14.80
CA GLY A 112 7.28 -4.08 -16.02
C GLY A 112 6.51 -4.38 -17.31
N THR A 113 5.20 -4.63 -17.25
CA THR A 113 4.34 -4.80 -18.44
C THR A 113 3.54 -3.53 -18.74
N ALA A 114 2.82 -3.52 -19.87
CA ALA A 114 1.89 -2.43 -20.20
C ALA A 114 0.80 -2.22 -19.12
N LEU A 115 0.40 -3.29 -18.41
CA LEU A 115 -0.55 -3.19 -17.30
C LEU A 115 0.04 -2.44 -16.09
N ASP A 116 1.30 -2.70 -15.75
CA ASP A 116 2.03 -1.96 -14.69
C ASP A 116 2.17 -0.48 -15.07
N GLN A 117 2.58 -0.19 -16.30
CA GLN A 117 2.61 1.18 -16.80
C GLN A 117 1.24 1.86 -16.71
N ALA A 118 0.16 1.16 -17.09
CA ALA A 118 -1.20 1.68 -17.01
C ALA A 118 -1.64 2.00 -15.56
N LEU A 119 -1.21 1.22 -14.55
CA LEU A 119 -1.48 1.53 -13.14
C LEU A 119 -0.82 2.86 -12.74
N HIS A 120 0.43 3.08 -13.15
CA HIS A 120 1.13 4.36 -12.90
C HIS A 120 0.48 5.53 -13.63
N GLU A 121 0.03 5.33 -14.87
CA GLU A 121 -0.68 6.36 -15.63
C GLU A 121 -2.04 6.71 -15.00
N ALA A 122 -2.81 5.71 -14.56
CA ALA A 122 -4.07 5.95 -13.86
C ALA A 122 -3.85 6.79 -12.59
N LEU A 123 -2.85 6.44 -11.78
CA LEU A 123 -2.51 7.19 -10.57
C LEU A 123 -2.08 8.62 -10.88
N LYS A 124 -1.11 8.81 -11.79
CA LYS A 124 -0.40 10.10 -11.96
C LYS A 124 -1.06 11.05 -12.97
N ARG A 125 -1.76 10.52 -13.99
CA ARG A 125 -2.37 11.35 -15.05
C ARG A 125 -3.88 11.49 -14.91
N ARG A 126 -4.54 10.51 -14.31
CA ARG A 126 -6.00 10.50 -14.09
C ARG A 126 -6.37 10.72 -12.64
N CYS A 127 -5.36 10.87 -11.78
CA CYS A 127 -5.54 11.13 -10.37
C CYS A 127 -6.37 10.03 -9.70
N ALA A 128 -6.28 8.79 -10.18
CA ALA A 128 -7.05 7.67 -9.68
C ALA A 128 -6.71 7.35 -8.21
N CYS A 129 -7.63 6.69 -7.51
CA CYS A 129 -7.34 6.04 -6.25
C CYS A 129 -6.85 4.62 -6.52
N LEU A 130 -5.60 4.32 -6.17
CA LEU A 130 -5.04 2.98 -6.27
C LEU A 130 -5.01 2.32 -4.89
N ALA A 131 -5.84 1.29 -4.71
CA ALA A 131 -5.94 0.49 -3.52
C ALA A 131 -5.25 -0.87 -3.68
N GLY A 132 -4.73 -1.40 -2.59
CA GLY A 132 -4.07 -2.71 -2.55
C GLY A 132 -4.27 -3.35 -1.19
N THR A 133 -4.71 -4.60 -1.15
CA THR A 133 -4.95 -5.34 0.10
C THR A 133 -4.07 -6.58 0.19
N SER A 134 -3.52 -6.84 1.39
CA SER A 134 -2.62 -7.97 1.64
C SER A 134 -1.47 -8.01 0.61
N ALA A 135 -1.35 -9.04 -0.22
CA ALA A 135 -0.37 -9.10 -1.31
C ALA A 135 -0.34 -7.84 -2.19
N GLY A 136 -1.50 -7.27 -2.52
CA GLY A 136 -1.60 -6.02 -3.28
C GLY A 136 -0.99 -4.82 -2.54
N ALA A 137 -1.08 -4.77 -1.21
CA ALA A 137 -0.46 -3.74 -0.39
C ALA A 137 1.08 -3.86 -0.39
N SER A 138 1.61 -5.07 -0.16
CA SER A 138 3.05 -5.31 -0.22
C SER A 138 3.65 -4.98 -1.59
N ALA A 139 2.93 -5.28 -2.66
CA ALA A 139 3.35 -4.99 -4.03
C ALA A 139 3.39 -3.49 -4.37
N MET A 140 2.73 -2.61 -3.61
CA MET A 140 2.79 -1.16 -3.88
C MET A 140 4.16 -0.54 -3.59
N ALA A 141 4.95 -1.18 -2.73
CA ALA A 141 6.30 -0.75 -2.40
C ALA A 141 7.26 -0.96 -3.58
N GLY A 142 8.34 -0.18 -3.65
CA GLY A 142 9.46 -0.48 -4.54
C GLY A 142 10.22 -1.73 -4.10
N HIS A 143 10.36 -1.91 -2.78
CA HIS A 143 10.95 -3.09 -2.15
C HIS A 143 9.83 -3.88 -1.47
N MET A 144 9.36 -4.92 -2.14
CA MET A 144 8.26 -5.75 -1.69
C MET A 144 8.76 -6.83 -0.73
N LEU A 145 8.09 -6.99 0.42
CA LEU A 145 8.30 -8.15 1.29
C LEU A 145 7.73 -9.41 0.61
N ALA A 146 8.60 -10.24 0.06
CA ALA A 146 8.21 -11.37 -0.78
C ALA A 146 7.86 -12.62 0.03
N SER A 147 8.58 -12.87 1.12
CA SER A 147 8.32 -13.97 2.06
C SER A 147 9.10 -13.77 3.35
N GLY A 148 8.77 -14.55 4.38
CA GLY A 148 9.55 -14.58 5.62
C GLY A 148 8.69 -14.77 6.86
N SER A 149 9.35 -15.21 7.93
CA SER A 149 8.78 -15.42 9.27
C SER A 149 9.88 -15.24 10.30
N ALA A 150 9.53 -14.72 11.45
CA ALA A 150 10.41 -14.57 12.60
C ALA A 150 9.55 -14.66 13.86
N ASP A 151 9.41 -15.86 14.41
CA ASP A 151 8.39 -16.09 15.44
C ASP A 151 8.84 -15.61 16.82
N TYR A 152 10.15 -15.63 17.09
CA TYR A 152 10.68 -15.40 18.44
C TYR A 152 11.48 -14.11 18.56
N ALA A 153 12.39 -13.83 17.62
CA ALA A 153 13.25 -12.64 17.66
C ALA A 153 13.52 -12.10 16.24
N PRO A 154 13.94 -10.84 16.11
CA PRO A 154 14.53 -10.36 14.86
C PRO A 154 15.80 -11.15 14.55
N GLU A 155 15.79 -11.93 13.47
CA GLU A 155 16.90 -12.76 13.02
C GLU A 155 17.37 -12.35 11.62
N LYS A 156 18.65 -12.55 11.31
CA LYS A 156 19.17 -12.35 9.95
C LYS A 156 18.57 -13.37 8.98
N GLY A 157 18.25 -12.95 7.76
CA GLY A 157 17.65 -13.82 6.75
C GLY A 157 16.19 -14.20 7.00
N ALA A 158 15.53 -13.68 8.05
CA ALA A 158 14.15 -14.02 8.39
C ALA A 158 13.10 -13.67 7.32
N ALA A 159 13.43 -12.75 6.40
CA ALA A 159 12.56 -12.37 5.31
C ALA A 159 13.34 -11.94 4.08
N THR A 160 12.71 -12.07 2.93
CA THR A 160 13.29 -11.75 1.62
C THR A 160 12.54 -10.60 0.96
N LEU A 161 13.30 -9.72 0.32
CA LEU A 161 12.78 -8.64 -0.51
C LEU A 161 12.74 -9.06 -1.98
N GLY A 162 11.77 -8.51 -2.70
CA GLY A 162 11.69 -8.55 -4.15
C GLY A 162 11.35 -7.17 -4.71
N ALA A 163 11.36 -7.04 -6.03
CA ALA A 163 10.86 -5.83 -6.69
C ALA A 163 9.32 -5.78 -6.60
N GLY A 164 8.77 -4.64 -6.17
CA GLY A 164 7.34 -4.34 -6.27
C GLY A 164 7.05 -3.35 -7.39
N LEU A 165 5.82 -2.80 -7.41
CA LEU A 165 5.31 -1.86 -8.41
C LEU A 165 5.85 -0.44 -8.22
N GLY A 166 6.41 -0.12 -7.05
CA GLY A 166 7.14 1.14 -6.86
C GLY A 166 6.31 2.41 -6.80
N PHE A 167 5.05 2.34 -6.34
CA PHE A 167 4.23 3.53 -6.08
C PHE A 167 4.76 4.35 -4.91
N VAL A 168 5.31 3.66 -3.90
CA VAL A 168 6.06 4.23 -2.77
C VAL A 168 7.46 3.66 -2.74
N GLN A 169 8.45 4.54 -2.61
CA GLN A 169 9.88 4.18 -2.66
C GLN A 169 10.48 4.25 -1.26
N HIS A 170 11.58 3.53 -1.02
CA HIS A 170 12.27 3.47 0.28
C HIS A 170 11.40 2.95 1.44
N ILE A 171 10.34 2.21 1.14
CA ILE A 171 9.42 1.64 2.13
C ILE A 171 9.26 0.15 1.85
N VAL A 172 9.15 -0.65 2.91
CA VAL A 172 8.69 -2.04 2.88
C VAL A 172 7.35 -2.11 3.60
N ILE A 173 6.36 -2.73 2.97
CA ILE A 173 5.01 -2.85 3.51
C ILE A 173 4.77 -4.28 3.96
N ASP A 174 4.46 -4.43 5.24
CA ASP A 174 4.03 -5.65 5.87
C ASP A 174 2.56 -5.53 6.30
N GLN A 175 1.81 -6.60 6.08
CA GLN A 175 0.34 -6.68 6.14
C GLN A 175 -0.07 -7.81 7.09
N HIS A 176 -1.32 -7.88 7.50
CA HIS A 176 -1.80 -8.72 8.62
C HIS A 176 -0.87 -8.60 9.84
N PHE A 177 -0.41 -7.39 10.12
CA PHE A 177 0.84 -7.15 10.82
C PHE A 177 0.82 -7.64 12.27
N SER A 178 -0.03 -7.05 13.11
CA SER A 178 -0.15 -7.47 14.51
C SER A 178 -0.79 -8.85 14.63
N GLN A 179 -1.76 -9.17 13.78
CA GLN A 179 -2.52 -10.44 13.81
C GLN A 179 -1.64 -11.67 13.57
N ARG A 180 -0.52 -11.48 12.86
CA ARG A 180 0.45 -12.55 12.57
C ARG A 180 1.79 -12.32 13.25
N HIS A 181 1.86 -11.43 14.26
CA HIS A 181 3.06 -11.15 15.04
C HIS A 181 4.30 -10.76 14.21
N ARG A 182 4.09 -9.98 13.14
CA ARG A 182 5.10 -9.74 12.09
C ARG A 182 6.14 -8.65 12.41
N ILE A 183 6.16 -8.12 13.64
CA ILE A 183 7.13 -7.10 14.05
C ILE A 183 8.57 -7.59 13.93
N ASN A 184 8.86 -8.83 14.33
CA ASN A 184 10.21 -9.36 14.33
C ASN A 184 10.79 -9.46 12.92
N ARG A 185 10.02 -9.97 11.95
CA ARG A 185 10.49 -10.09 10.56
C ARG A 185 10.64 -8.72 9.90
N LEU A 186 9.80 -7.75 10.26
CA LEU A 186 9.95 -6.37 9.77
C LEU A 186 11.22 -5.74 10.35
N LEU A 187 11.47 -5.88 11.65
CA LEU A 187 12.70 -5.44 12.30
C LEU A 187 13.94 -6.09 11.67
N SER A 188 13.92 -7.40 11.41
CA SER A 188 14.98 -8.12 10.68
C SER A 188 15.29 -7.52 9.32
N LEU A 189 14.26 -7.11 8.57
CA LEU A 189 14.44 -6.50 7.25
C LEU A 189 15.07 -5.13 7.36
N ILE A 190 14.57 -4.30 8.28
CA ILE A 190 15.11 -2.96 8.50
C ILE A 190 16.55 -3.02 9.03
N ALA A 191 16.86 -3.98 9.92
CA ALA A 191 18.20 -4.27 10.41
C ALA A 191 19.22 -4.46 9.27
N GLN A 192 18.84 -5.27 8.28
CA GLN A 192 19.67 -5.57 7.11
C GLN A 192 19.64 -4.47 6.04
N ASN A 193 18.62 -3.60 6.06
CA ASN A 193 18.38 -2.58 5.05
C ASN A 193 18.00 -1.25 5.72
N PRO A 194 18.90 -0.61 6.49
CA PRO A 194 18.57 0.60 7.26
C PRO A 194 18.16 1.79 6.39
N TYR A 195 18.44 1.74 5.08
CA TYR A 195 17.96 2.73 4.11
C TYR A 195 16.43 2.70 3.87
N LEU A 196 15.77 1.60 4.23
CA LEU A 196 14.33 1.42 4.08
C LEU A 196 13.60 1.78 5.37
N TYR A 197 12.38 2.27 5.24
CA TYR A 197 11.43 2.35 6.34
C TYR A 197 10.51 1.12 6.34
N GLY A 198 10.14 0.65 7.52
CA GLY A 198 9.15 -0.41 7.68
C GLY A 198 7.75 0.16 7.91
N LEU A 199 6.76 -0.42 7.25
CA LEU A 199 5.35 -0.08 7.40
C LEU A 199 4.55 -1.35 7.70
N GLY A 200 4.17 -1.57 8.95
CA GLY A 200 3.27 -2.63 9.37
C GLY A 200 1.82 -2.14 9.40
N ILE A 201 0.92 -2.81 8.69
CA ILE A 201 -0.52 -2.47 8.63
C ILE A 201 -1.33 -3.66 9.12
N ASP A 202 -2.17 -3.41 10.12
CA ASP A 202 -3.04 -4.41 10.71
C ASP A 202 -4.19 -4.83 9.78
N GLU A 203 -4.79 -5.98 10.05
CA GLU A 203 -6.05 -6.39 9.41
C GLU A 203 -7.15 -5.35 9.61
N ASP A 204 -8.06 -5.28 8.64
CA ASP A 204 -9.16 -4.29 8.58
C ASP A 204 -8.70 -2.86 8.89
N THR A 205 -7.48 -2.53 8.45
CA THR A 205 -6.86 -1.21 8.60
C THR A 205 -6.26 -0.80 7.27
N ALA A 206 -6.36 0.50 6.95
CA ALA A 206 -5.77 1.04 5.75
C ALA A 206 -5.10 2.39 5.99
N LEU A 207 -4.01 2.62 5.26
CA LEU A 207 -3.31 3.89 5.18
C LEU A 207 -3.67 4.58 3.86
N VAL A 208 -4.37 5.70 3.97
CA VAL A 208 -4.58 6.63 2.86
C VAL A 208 -3.32 7.48 2.72
N VAL A 209 -2.77 7.56 1.51
CA VAL A 209 -1.61 8.39 1.17
C VAL A 209 -1.99 9.29 0.01
N GLU A 210 -2.07 10.59 0.26
CA GLU A 210 -2.28 11.58 -0.79
C GLU A 210 -0.96 12.29 -1.12
N ARG A 211 -0.57 12.22 -2.39
CA ARG A 211 0.78 12.63 -2.81
C ARG A 211 0.96 14.14 -2.71
N GLY A 212 1.96 14.55 -1.95
CA GLY A 212 2.27 15.95 -1.66
C GLY A 212 1.29 16.62 -0.70
N VAL A 213 0.44 15.85 -0.01
CA VAL A 213 -0.55 16.41 0.94
C VAL A 213 -0.39 15.80 2.32
N GLY A 214 -0.54 14.48 2.48
CA GLY A 214 -0.54 13.87 3.81
C GLY A 214 -1.06 12.44 3.83
N ILE A 215 -1.38 11.98 5.05
CA ILE A 215 -1.86 10.62 5.33
C ILE A 215 -3.06 10.60 6.27
N GLU A 216 -3.84 9.52 6.20
CA GLU A 216 -4.91 9.19 7.15
C GLU A 216 -4.92 7.67 7.38
N VAL A 217 -5.06 7.24 8.63
CA VAL A 217 -5.28 5.85 9.01
C VAL A 217 -6.77 5.63 9.21
N ILE A 218 -7.34 4.64 8.54
CA ILE A 218 -8.76 4.25 8.66
C ILE A 218 -8.88 2.76 8.96
N GLY A 219 -10.04 2.34 9.45
CA GLY A 219 -10.31 0.95 9.83
C GLY A 219 -10.41 0.77 11.34
N ASP A 220 -9.99 -0.39 11.84
CA ASP A 220 -10.20 -0.82 13.22
C ASP A 220 -8.90 -1.05 14.01
N GLY A 221 -7.76 -1.21 13.33
CA GLY A 221 -6.44 -1.42 13.95
C GLY A 221 -5.53 -0.20 13.88
N GLY A 222 -4.22 -0.46 13.71
CA GLY A 222 -3.20 0.57 13.60
C GLY A 222 -2.21 0.35 12.46
N VAL A 223 -1.39 1.37 12.28
CA VAL A 223 -0.26 1.36 11.37
C VAL A 223 1.01 1.62 12.18
N THR A 224 1.97 0.72 12.07
CA THR A 224 3.27 0.80 12.76
C THR A 224 4.34 1.22 11.76
N PHE A 225 5.00 2.34 12.05
CA PHE A 225 6.19 2.79 11.34
C PHE A 225 7.44 2.33 12.08
N VAL A 226 8.41 1.81 11.33
CA VAL A 226 9.72 1.39 11.83
C VAL A 226 10.80 2.18 11.10
N ASP A 227 11.60 2.93 11.85
CA ASP A 227 12.77 3.64 11.34
C ASP A 227 14.03 3.15 12.06
N GLY A 228 14.91 2.50 11.31
CA GLY A 228 16.19 1.96 11.78
C GLY A 228 17.41 2.77 11.34
N ARG A 229 17.26 3.92 10.70
CA ARG A 229 18.39 4.66 10.07
C ARG A 229 19.48 5.08 11.04
N ASN A 230 19.10 5.35 12.29
CA ASN A 230 20.01 5.76 13.36
C ASN A 230 20.28 4.63 14.37
N MET A 231 19.89 3.39 14.06
CA MET A 231 20.08 2.27 14.98
C MET A 231 21.53 1.78 14.99
N ILE A 232 21.93 1.18 16.11
CA ILE A 232 23.13 0.34 16.21
C ILE A 232 22.69 -1.11 16.03
N THR A 233 23.37 -1.87 15.17
CA THR A 233 23.05 -3.27 14.89
C THR A 233 24.29 -4.09 14.54
N ASN A 234 24.25 -5.39 14.84
CA ASN A 234 25.25 -6.39 14.45
C ASN A 234 24.81 -7.20 13.21
N ALA A 235 23.75 -6.81 12.50
CA ALA A 235 23.16 -7.60 11.41
C ALA A 235 24.15 -7.96 10.26
N ALA A 236 25.21 -7.16 10.08
CA ALA A 236 26.26 -7.44 9.12
C ALA A 236 27.17 -8.62 9.56
N ASP A 237 27.37 -8.78 10.86
CA ASP A 237 28.41 -9.64 11.44
C ASP A 237 27.90 -11.03 11.84
N ILE A 238 26.58 -11.19 12.03
CA ILE A 238 25.95 -12.46 12.42
C ILE A 238 25.62 -13.36 11.21
N GLY A 239 25.47 -14.67 11.42
CA GLY A 239 24.99 -15.62 10.42
C GLY A 239 23.47 -15.61 10.25
N ASP A 240 22.97 -16.29 9.20
CA ASP A 240 21.52 -16.45 8.97
C ASP A 240 20.88 -17.24 10.12
N GLY A 241 19.69 -16.81 10.56
CA GLY A 241 18.98 -17.37 11.71
C GLY A 241 19.51 -16.94 13.08
N GLU A 242 20.60 -16.17 13.14
CA GLU A 242 21.09 -15.61 14.39
C GLU A 242 20.30 -14.33 14.77
N PRO A 243 20.00 -14.11 16.07
CA PRO A 243 19.33 -12.89 16.52
C PRO A 243 20.15 -11.62 16.29
N ALA A 244 19.50 -10.58 15.80
CA ALA A 244 20.10 -9.27 15.59
C ALA A 244 19.99 -8.38 16.83
N GLU A 245 21.08 -7.72 17.19
CA GLU A 245 21.08 -6.58 18.10
C GLU A 245 20.48 -5.37 17.38
N LEU A 246 19.55 -4.67 18.03
CA LEU A 246 18.86 -3.50 17.50
C LEU A 246 18.68 -2.44 18.59
N ILE A 247 19.57 -1.45 18.65
CA ILE A 247 19.55 -0.39 19.66
C ILE A 247 19.19 0.93 19.00
N GLY A 248 18.15 1.60 19.51
CA GLY A 248 17.74 2.93 19.01
C GLY A 248 16.78 2.91 17.81
N VAL A 249 16.11 1.79 17.55
CA VAL A 249 15.02 1.72 16.56
C VAL A 249 13.86 2.62 16.98
N GLN A 250 13.38 3.46 16.07
CA GLN A 250 12.21 4.31 16.32
C GLN A 250 10.94 3.61 15.83
N LEU A 251 9.94 3.55 16.71
CA LEU A 251 8.63 2.99 16.42
C LEU A 251 7.56 4.06 16.61
N HIS A 252 6.67 4.18 15.64
CA HIS A 252 5.51 5.05 15.73
C HIS A 252 4.26 4.24 15.41
N VAL A 253 3.29 4.22 16.33
CA VAL A 253 2.04 3.50 16.14
C VAL A 253 0.91 4.51 15.99
N LEU A 254 0.26 4.48 14.83
CA LEU A 254 -0.84 5.37 14.49
C LEU A 254 -2.14 4.55 14.45
N PRO A 255 -3.01 4.67 15.47
CA PRO A 255 -4.30 3.99 15.44
C PRO A 255 -5.22 4.61 14.38
N ALA A 256 -6.24 3.86 13.96
CA ALA A 256 -7.30 4.38 13.10
C ALA A 256 -7.90 5.70 13.62
N GLY A 257 -8.19 6.61 12.69
CA GLY A 257 -8.55 8.01 12.97
C GLY A 257 -7.34 8.95 13.11
N SER A 258 -6.12 8.41 13.14
CA SER A 258 -4.91 9.23 13.04
C SER A 258 -4.71 9.75 11.62
N GLY A 259 -4.04 10.89 11.50
CA GLY A 259 -3.71 11.46 10.20
C GLY A 259 -2.95 12.76 10.37
N TYR A 260 -2.15 13.06 9.36
CA TYR A 260 -1.21 14.18 9.37
C TYR A 260 -1.03 14.74 7.97
N LEU A 261 -1.04 16.07 7.88
CA LEU A 261 -0.66 16.82 6.69
C LEU A 261 0.86 17.06 6.69
N LEU A 262 1.44 17.22 5.51
CA LEU A 262 2.77 17.81 5.38
C LEU A 262 2.75 19.25 5.92
N PRO A 263 3.85 19.72 6.56
CA PRO A 263 3.94 21.11 7.00
C PRO A 263 3.66 22.09 5.86
N GLY A 264 2.73 23.02 6.09
CA GLY A 264 2.30 24.00 5.09
C GLY A 264 1.37 23.47 4.00
N ALA A 265 0.99 22.19 4.01
CA ALA A 265 -0.07 21.68 3.15
C ALA A 265 -1.45 22.04 3.73
N ALA A 266 -2.39 22.38 2.84
CA ALA A 266 -3.79 22.56 3.22
C ALA A 266 -4.55 21.22 3.15
N PRO A 267 -5.59 21.02 3.97
CA PRO A 267 -6.50 19.87 3.82
C PRO A 267 -7.07 19.82 2.40
N SER A 268 -7.04 18.65 1.79
CA SER A 268 -7.65 18.39 0.47
C SER A 268 -9.09 17.87 0.61
N ALA A 269 -9.78 17.65 -0.51
CA ALA A 269 -11.06 16.93 -0.50
C ALA A 269 -10.93 15.49 0.04
N ARG A 270 -9.81 14.81 -0.24
CA ARG A 270 -9.57 13.43 0.18
C ARG A 270 -9.23 13.32 1.66
N LEU A 271 -8.46 14.28 2.19
CA LEU A 271 -8.01 14.35 3.58
C LEU A 271 -8.76 15.44 4.37
N HIS A 272 -10.02 15.73 4.01
CA HIS A 272 -10.82 16.81 4.60
C HIS A 272 -11.03 16.69 6.12
N ARG A 273 -10.80 15.51 6.70
CA ARG A 273 -10.93 15.25 8.16
C ARG A 273 -9.65 15.54 8.94
N ILE A 274 -8.54 15.76 8.24
CA ILE A 274 -7.22 15.90 8.85
C ILE A 274 -6.83 17.37 8.94
N THR A 275 -6.46 17.79 10.14
CA THR A 275 -6.08 19.18 10.43
C THR A 275 -4.72 19.30 11.13
N ARG A 276 -4.11 18.18 11.52
CA ARG A 276 -2.84 18.16 12.23
C ARG A 276 -1.69 18.10 11.24
N GLU A 277 -0.65 18.88 11.47
CA GLU A 277 0.63 18.73 10.77
C GLU A 277 1.43 17.57 11.36
N ALA A 278 2.25 16.93 10.52
CA ALA A 278 3.16 15.88 10.93
C ALA A 278 4.14 16.37 12.01
N PRO A 279 4.20 15.72 13.19
CA PRO A 279 5.21 16.05 14.18
C PRO A 279 6.62 15.66 13.69
N ALA A 280 7.63 16.35 14.20
CA ALA A 280 9.02 16.21 13.76
C ALA A 280 9.52 14.76 13.65
N PRO A 281 9.22 13.82 14.59
CA PRO A 281 9.72 12.45 14.51
C PRO A 281 9.26 11.66 13.28
N ILE A 282 8.08 11.97 12.70
CA ILE A 282 7.54 11.25 11.55
C ILE A 282 7.52 12.07 10.26
N HIS A 283 8.04 13.30 10.31
CA HIS A 283 7.94 14.24 9.21
C HIS A 283 8.64 13.71 7.95
N GLU A 284 9.87 13.25 8.07
CA GLU A 284 10.63 12.74 6.93
C GLU A 284 9.98 11.49 6.31
N PHE A 285 9.43 10.61 7.16
CA PHE A 285 8.69 9.44 6.71
C PHE A 285 7.47 9.83 5.89
N ILE A 286 6.64 10.76 6.38
CA ILE A 286 5.45 11.22 5.65
C ILE A 286 5.84 11.94 4.37
N CYS A 287 6.92 12.74 4.39
CA CYS A 287 7.46 13.38 3.19
C CYS A 287 7.89 12.34 2.13
N ASN A 288 8.55 11.26 2.54
CA ASN A 288 8.94 10.18 1.63
C ASN A 288 7.71 9.43 1.08
N LEU A 289 6.78 9.04 1.97
CA LEU A 289 5.59 8.27 1.61
C LEU A 289 4.66 9.02 0.66
N THR A 290 4.54 10.34 0.84
CA THR A 290 3.70 11.22 0.00
C THR A 290 4.46 11.83 -1.18
N LYS A 291 5.74 11.54 -1.38
CA LYS A 291 6.56 12.13 -2.46
C LYS A 291 5.92 11.92 -3.82
N ARG A 292 5.98 12.91 -4.72
CA ARG A 292 5.57 12.77 -6.12
C ARG A 292 6.72 12.21 -6.95
N ASN A 293 6.55 11.01 -7.49
CA ASN A 293 7.55 10.34 -8.33
C ASN A 293 7.18 10.57 -9.80
N PRO A 294 8.15 10.95 -10.65
CA PRO A 294 7.88 11.10 -12.08
C PRO A 294 7.40 9.79 -12.69
N LEU A 295 6.69 9.88 -13.82
CA LEU A 295 6.59 8.74 -14.74
C LEU A 295 7.96 8.60 -15.39
N THR A 296 8.64 7.47 -15.17
CA THR A 296 9.80 7.07 -15.96
C THR A 296 9.35 6.38 -17.22
#